data_AF-A0A4Y8C7C9-F1
#
_entry.id   AF-A0A4Y8C7C9-F1
#
_cell.length_a   1.000
_cell.length_b   1.000
_cell.length_c   1.000
_cell.angle_alpha   90.00
_cell.angle_beta   90.00
_cell.angle_gamma   90.00
#
_symmetry.space_group_name_H-M   'P 1'
#
loop_
_entity.id
_entity.type
_entity.pdbx_description
1 polymer ?
#
loop_
_entity_poly.entity_id
_entity_poly.type
_entity_poly.pdbx_seq_one_letter_code
_entity_poly.pdbx_strand_id
1 'polypeptide(L)'
;GRSDVSGGGKKPWRQKGRGGARAGSTRTNVWVGGAVAFGPTNERNYFQKVNKKQKRLALERALADKAAKGALFTADSLAIESGKTKDANAVIKKLGVKDALIVKDLLD
;
A
#
# COMPACT_ATOMS: atom_id res chain seq x y z
N GLY A 1 -20.14 9.67 6.98
CA GLY A 1 -20.60 10.59 8.04
C GLY A 1 -22.08 10.40 8.33
N ARG A 2 -22.70 11.26 9.16
CA ARG A 2 -24.13 11.15 9.55
C ARG A 2 -25.13 11.22 8.39
N SER A 3 -24.73 11.86 7.29
CA SER A 3 -25.45 11.92 6.01
C SER A 3 -25.66 10.54 5.38
N ASP A 4 -24.71 9.63 5.56
CA ASP A 4 -24.61 8.40 4.78
C ASP A 4 -25.40 7.24 5.42
N VAL A 5 -25.87 7.44 6.66
CA VAL A 5 -26.73 6.47 7.36
C VAL A 5 -28.18 6.69 6.94
N SER A 6 -28.87 5.60 6.57
CA SER A 6 -30.26 5.60 6.14
C SER A 6 -31.24 5.93 7.29
N GLY A 7 -32.37 6.58 6.98
CA GLY A 7 -33.48 6.87 7.91
C GLY A 7 -33.20 7.98 8.94
N GLY A 8 -34.07 8.98 9.10
CA GLY A 8 -33.83 10.14 9.98
C GLY A 8 -34.52 11.40 9.46
N GLY A 9 -33.91 12.59 9.59
CA GLY A 9 -34.46 13.86 9.06
C GLY A 9 -35.48 14.54 10.00
N LYS A 10 -36.41 13.76 10.59
CA LYS A 10 -37.29 14.26 11.65
C LYS A 10 -36.59 14.21 13.00
N LYS A 11 -36.75 15.27 13.80
CA LYS A 11 -36.27 15.30 15.18
C LYS A 11 -36.98 14.22 16.01
N PRO A 12 -36.26 13.38 16.78
CA PRO A 12 -36.86 12.29 17.54
C PRO A 12 -37.89 12.76 18.57
N TRP A 13 -37.68 13.94 19.15
CA TRP A 13 -38.62 14.58 20.08
C TRP A 13 -38.46 16.09 20.19
N ARG A 14 -39.48 16.73 20.78
CA ARG A 14 -39.49 18.15 21.14
C ARG A 14 -38.33 18.53 22.07
N GLN A 15 -37.79 19.75 21.93
CA GLN A 15 -36.55 20.18 22.61
C GLN A 15 -36.64 20.23 24.14
N LYS A 16 -37.84 20.48 24.69
CA LYS A 16 -38.13 20.61 26.13
C LYS A 16 -39.42 19.87 26.47
N GLY A 17 -39.62 19.56 27.75
CA GLY A 17 -40.87 18.95 28.25
C GLY A 17 -40.95 17.41 28.17
N ARG A 18 -39.85 16.73 27.80
CA ARG A 18 -39.78 15.25 27.74
C ARG A 18 -39.04 14.61 28.93
N GLY A 19 -38.24 15.37 29.69
CA GLY A 19 -37.45 14.86 30.82
C GLY A 19 -36.19 14.06 30.47
N GLY A 20 -35.94 13.76 29.18
CA GLY A 20 -34.73 13.08 28.71
C GLY A 20 -33.69 14.02 28.08
N ALA A 21 -32.55 13.45 27.69
CA ALA A 21 -31.50 14.15 26.95
C ALA A 21 -32.04 14.72 25.62
N ARG A 22 -31.40 15.78 25.11
CA ARG A 22 -31.79 16.39 23.83
C ARG A 22 -31.22 15.59 22.67
N ALA A 23 -32.06 15.24 21.69
CA ALA A 23 -31.61 14.59 20.46
C ALA A 23 -32.05 15.38 19.22
N GLY A 24 -31.10 15.60 18.30
CA GLY A 24 -31.38 16.23 17.01
C GLY A 24 -31.83 15.24 15.93
N SER A 25 -31.37 13.98 16.02
CA SER A 25 -31.68 12.91 15.06
C SER A 25 -31.29 11.57 15.64
N THR A 26 -31.90 10.51 15.13
CA THR A 26 -31.54 9.13 15.40
C THR A 26 -30.21 8.71 14.76
N ARG A 27 -29.71 9.43 13.73
CA ARG A 27 -28.48 9.08 13.00
C ARG A 27 -27.18 9.51 13.71
N THR A 28 -27.25 10.06 14.93
CA THR A 28 -26.05 10.54 15.64
C THR A 28 -25.16 9.39 16.06
N ASN A 29 -23.84 9.61 16.11
CA ASN A 29 -22.84 8.62 16.53
C ASN A 29 -22.97 8.11 17.97
N VAL A 30 -23.71 8.83 18.81
CA VAL A 30 -23.99 8.42 20.20
C VAL A 30 -25.03 7.29 20.26
N TRP A 31 -25.82 7.11 19.20
CA TRP A 31 -26.89 6.12 19.16
C TRP A 31 -26.42 4.81 18.51
N VAL A 32 -26.94 3.68 19.00
CA VAL A 32 -26.73 2.37 18.38
C VAL A 32 -27.34 2.38 16.97
N GLY A 33 -26.58 1.94 15.96
CA GLY A 33 -26.97 2.02 14.55
C GLY A 33 -26.87 3.43 13.94
N GLY A 34 -26.36 4.41 14.70
CA GLY A 34 -26.04 5.73 14.20
C GLY A 34 -24.70 5.78 13.45
N ALA A 35 -24.31 6.97 13.00
CA ALA A 35 -23.14 7.14 12.16
C ALA A 35 -21.80 7.02 12.91
N VAL A 36 -20.74 6.60 12.24
CA VAL A 36 -19.38 6.64 12.81
C VAL A 36 -18.79 8.04 12.63
N ALA A 37 -18.26 8.64 13.71
CA ALA A 37 -17.79 10.04 13.72
C ALA A 37 -16.64 10.29 12.72
N PHE A 38 -15.60 9.47 12.78
CA PHE A 38 -14.45 9.50 11.87
C PHE A 38 -14.27 8.14 11.20
N GLY A 39 -15.35 7.63 10.62
CA GLY A 39 -15.31 6.36 9.88
C GLY A 39 -14.37 6.45 8.67
N PRO A 40 -13.82 5.31 8.21
CA PRO A 40 -13.02 5.29 7.00
C PRO A 40 -13.87 5.73 5.80
N THR A 41 -13.30 6.58 4.94
CA THR A 41 -13.83 6.80 3.60
C THR A 41 -13.42 5.63 2.71
N ASN A 42 -14.33 5.20 1.83
CA ASN A 42 -14.06 4.11 0.87
C ASN A 42 -12.91 4.48 -0.07
N GLU A 43 -12.68 5.77 -0.28
CA GLU A 43 -11.61 6.31 -1.12
C GLU A 43 -10.57 6.97 -0.22
N ARG A 44 -9.38 6.38 -0.17
CA ARG A 44 -8.20 6.98 0.46
C ARG A 44 -7.03 6.91 -0.52
N ASN A 45 -6.41 8.06 -0.76
CA ASN A 45 -5.19 8.12 -1.55
C ASN A 45 -3.98 8.01 -0.63
N TYR A 46 -3.22 6.92 -0.75
CA TYR A 46 -1.98 6.68 0.00
C TYR A 46 -0.72 7.12 -0.78
N PHE A 47 -0.89 7.79 -1.92
CA PHE A 47 0.23 8.28 -2.72
C PHE A 47 1.05 9.31 -1.94
N GLN A 48 2.32 8.99 -1.71
CA GLN A 48 3.29 9.91 -1.12
C GLN A 48 4.23 10.40 -2.22
N LYS A 49 4.27 11.73 -2.40
CA LYS A 49 5.16 12.34 -3.39
C LYS A 49 6.61 12.16 -2.96
N VAL A 50 7.40 11.50 -3.79
CA VAL A 50 8.86 11.41 -3.66
C VAL A 50 9.49 12.23 -4.79
N ASN A 51 10.42 13.12 -4.45
CA ASN A 51 11.11 13.93 -5.47
C ASN A 51 11.99 13.05 -6.35
N LYS A 52 12.06 13.38 -7.65
CA LYS A 52 12.86 12.61 -8.63
C LYS A 52 14.32 12.44 -8.20
N LYS A 53 14.95 13.50 -7.67
CA LYS A 53 16.33 13.47 -7.17
C LYS A 53 16.50 12.55 -5.96
N GLN A 54 15.54 12.56 -5.03
CA GLN A 54 15.57 11.68 -3.86
C GLN A 54 15.40 10.21 -4.26
N LYS A 55 14.51 9.90 -5.21
CA LYS A 55 14.34 8.54 -5.73
C LYS A 55 15.62 8.01 -6.37
N ARG A 56 16.29 8.84 -7.17
CA ARG A 56 17.59 8.48 -7.79
C ARG A 56 18.66 8.23 -6.73
N LEU A 57 18.80 9.15 -5.77
CA LEU A 57 19.78 9.02 -4.68
C LEU A 57 19.53 7.75 -3.84
N ALA A 58 18.28 7.43 -3.54
CA ALA A 58 17.93 6.22 -2.80
C ALA A 58 18.34 4.95 -3.56
N LEU A 59 18.16 4.91 -4.88
CA LEU A 59 18.57 3.79 -5.72
C LEU A 59 20.10 3.66 -5.77
N GLU A 60 20.82 4.76 -5.97
CA GLU A 60 22.30 4.77 -5.95
C GLU A 60 22.85 4.26 -4.61
N ARG A 61 22.26 4.69 -3.49
CA ARG A 61 22.66 4.24 -2.15
C ARG A 61 22.34 2.76 -1.92
N ALA A 62 21.17 2.29 -2.36
CA ALA A 62 20.81 0.88 -2.26
C ALA A 62 21.75 -0.02 -3.07
N LEU A 63 22.16 0.41 -4.27
CA LEU A 63 23.14 -0.30 -5.09
C LEU A 63 24.52 -0.31 -4.45
N ALA A 64 24.98 0.84 -3.93
CA ALA A 64 26.26 0.93 -3.24
C ALA A 64 26.32 0.04 -1.99
N ASP A 65 25.25 -0.03 -1.21
CA ASP A 65 25.15 -0.92 -0.04
C ASP A 65 25.17 -2.41 -0.43
N LYS A 66 24.49 -2.78 -1.52
CA LYS A 66 24.58 -4.15 -2.07
C LYS A 66 25.98 -4.50 -2.55
N ALA A 67 26.66 -3.55 -3.21
CA ALA A 67 28.04 -3.74 -3.66
C ALA A 67 29.00 -3.88 -2.47
N ALA A 68 28.87 -3.04 -1.44
CA ALA A 68 29.68 -3.12 -0.22
C ALA A 68 29.51 -4.45 0.52
N LYS A 69 28.32 -5.05 0.46
CA LYS A 69 28.01 -6.38 1.04
C LYS A 69 28.42 -7.55 0.14
N GLY A 70 29.00 -7.29 -1.04
CA GLY A 70 29.35 -8.33 -2.01
C GLY A 70 28.15 -9.07 -2.61
N ALA A 71 26.94 -8.49 -2.51
CA ALA A 71 25.69 -9.08 -2.98
C ALA A 71 25.27 -8.56 -4.37
N LEU A 72 26.12 -7.76 -5.02
CA LEU A 72 25.93 -7.28 -6.37
C LEU A 72 26.89 -8.03 -7.31
N PHE A 73 26.33 -8.71 -8.30
CA PHE A 73 27.07 -9.44 -9.31
C PHE A 73 26.87 -8.80 -10.67
N THR A 74 27.93 -8.75 -11.48
CA THR A 74 27.89 -8.26 -12.86
C THR A 74 28.24 -9.42 -13.79
N ALA A 75 27.45 -9.60 -14.84
CA ALA A 75 27.68 -10.61 -15.87
C ALA A 75 27.52 -9.94 -17.24
N ASP A 76 28.41 -10.25 -18.19
CA ASP A 76 28.40 -9.64 -19.52
C ASP A 76 27.20 -10.13 -20.36
N SER A 77 26.83 -11.40 -20.21
CA SER A 77 25.62 -11.94 -20.82
C SER A 77 25.02 -13.07 -19.99
N LEU A 78 23.70 -13.14 -20.00
CA LEU A 78 22.94 -14.24 -19.40
C LEU A 78 21.91 -14.72 -20.42
N ALA A 79 22.28 -15.73 -21.20
CA ALA A 79 21.41 -16.40 -22.16
C ALA A 79 21.08 -17.81 -21.67
N ILE A 80 19.79 -18.15 -21.67
CA ILE A 80 19.29 -19.51 -21.41
C ILE A 80 18.66 -19.99 -22.72
N GLU A 81 19.49 -20.52 -23.61
CA GLU A 81 19.10 -20.91 -24.97
C GLU A 81 17.99 -21.97 -24.99
N SER A 82 17.90 -22.81 -23.96
CA SER A 82 16.90 -23.88 -23.88
C SER A 82 15.51 -23.42 -23.47
N GLY A 83 15.36 -22.20 -22.93
CA GLY A 83 14.10 -21.69 -22.36
C GLY A 83 13.56 -22.49 -21.17
N LYS A 84 14.33 -23.43 -20.60
CA LYS A 84 13.86 -24.30 -19.52
C LYS A 84 14.24 -23.76 -18.14
N THR A 85 13.27 -23.78 -17.22
CA THR A 85 13.46 -23.40 -15.82
C THR A 85 14.50 -24.26 -15.10
N LYS A 86 14.65 -25.52 -15.48
CA LYS A 86 15.66 -26.43 -14.94
C LYS A 86 17.08 -25.93 -15.22
N ASP A 87 17.33 -25.45 -16.42
CA ASP A 87 18.65 -24.98 -16.84
C ASP A 87 18.95 -23.60 -16.22
N ALA A 88 17.94 -22.75 -16.10
CA ALA A 88 18.01 -21.49 -15.34
C ALA A 88 18.42 -21.73 -13.88
N ASN A 89 17.78 -22.70 -13.21
CA ASN A 89 18.07 -23.04 -11.82
C ASN A 89 19.49 -23.61 -11.66
N ALA A 90 19.99 -24.36 -12.65
CA ALA A 90 21.37 -24.85 -12.63
C ALA A 90 22.39 -23.71 -12.66
N VAL A 91 22.14 -22.65 -13.45
CA VAL A 91 23.00 -21.45 -13.48
C VAL A 91 22.95 -20.69 -12.17
N ILE A 92 21.76 -20.46 -11.60
CA ILE A 92 21.61 -19.76 -10.31
C ILE A 92 22.29 -20.54 -9.17
N LYS A 93 22.18 -21.87 -9.16
CA LYS A 93 22.88 -22.71 -8.18
C LYS A 93 24.40 -22.59 -8.26
N LYS A 94 24.98 -22.44 -9.46
CA LYS A 94 26.42 -22.22 -9.64
C LYS A 94 26.87 -20.88 -9.04
N LEU A 95 26.01 -19.87 -9.04
CA LEU A 95 26.30 -18.57 -8.43
C LEU A 95 26.24 -18.61 -6.88
N GLY A 96 25.78 -19.72 -6.29
CA GLY A 96 25.73 -19.87 -4.83
C GLY A 96 24.68 -19.00 -4.14
N VAL A 97 23.75 -18.40 -4.89
CA VAL A 97 22.71 -17.51 -4.38
C VAL A 97 21.37 -18.25 -4.31
N LYS A 98 20.65 -18.11 -3.19
CA LYS A 98 19.34 -18.72 -2.99
C LYS A 98 18.20 -17.89 -3.61
N ASP A 99 18.22 -16.58 -3.35
CA ASP A 99 17.23 -15.62 -3.86
C ASP A 99 17.95 -14.54 -4.67
N ALA A 100 17.69 -14.51 -5.98
CA ALA A 100 18.34 -13.60 -6.91
C ALA A 100 17.32 -12.79 -7.71
N LEU A 101 17.58 -11.47 -7.85
CA LEU A 101 16.87 -10.60 -8.77
C LEU A 101 17.75 -10.39 -10.00
N ILE A 102 17.30 -10.85 -11.16
CA ILE A 102 17.98 -10.66 -12.43
C ILE A 102 17.40 -9.42 -13.10
N VAL A 103 18.27 -8.44 -13.37
CA VAL A 103 17.92 -7.24 -14.13
C VAL A 103 18.60 -7.37 -15.50
N LYS A 104 17.80 -7.64 -16.53
CA LYS A 104 18.25 -7.64 -17.93
C LYS A 104 17.75 -6.35 -18.57
N ASP A 105 18.59 -5.68 -19.36
CA ASP A 105 18.10 -4.63 -20.24
C ASP A 105 17.22 -5.29 -21.33
N LEU A 106 16.02 -4.78 -21.51
CA LEU A 106 15.08 -5.22 -22.55
C LEU A 106 15.36 -4.50 -23.89
N LEU A 107 16.33 -3.59 -23.90
CA LEU A 107 16.90 -2.99 -25.10
C LEU A 107 17.90 -3.97 -25.74
N ASP A 108 17.34 -5.10 -26.20
CA ASP A 108 17.71 -5.94 -27.34
C ASP A 108 16.66 -7.06 -27.46
#